data_AF-A0A292QNZ8-F1
#
_entry.id   AF-A0A292QNZ8-F1
#
_cell.length_a   1.000
_cell.length_b   1.000
_cell.length_c   1.000
_cell.angle_alpha   90.00
_cell.angle_beta   90.00
_cell.angle_gamma   90.00
#
_symmetry.space_group_name_H-M   'P 1'
#
loop_
_entity.id
_entity.type
_entity.pdbx_description
1 polymer ?
#
loop_
_entity_poly.entity_id
_entity_poly.type
_entity_poly.pdbx_seq_one_letter_code
_entity_poly.pdbx_strand_id
1 'polypeptide(L)'
;MNKIILVLVVVIFSSCLSANAAGYCPSSQEVHNKSVSWMTRSTGASLDQLNALIKEQDSYMNNLLPNCLNYFKSTPNANCDRLSTVSAAYMMTPKDKQNLAKLQILTATAPHKARCQYQFQALQLMLK
;
A
#
# COMPACT_ATOMS: atom_id res chain seq x y z
N MET A 1 -22.72 -56.33 -21.79
CA MET A 1 -21.35 -56.07 -21.29
C MET A 1 -20.92 -54.71 -21.83
N ASN A 2 -20.54 -53.79 -20.93
CA ASN A 2 -20.48 -52.36 -21.25
C ASN A 2 -19.21 -51.95 -22.02
N LYS A 3 -19.38 -51.13 -23.06
CA LYS A 3 -18.30 -50.33 -23.64
C LYS A 3 -18.22 -49.02 -22.84
N ILE A 4 -17.24 -48.89 -21.96
CA ILE A 4 -16.99 -47.65 -21.22
C ILE A 4 -15.97 -46.82 -22.00
N ILE A 5 -16.36 -45.61 -22.36
CA ILE A 5 -15.59 -44.68 -23.19
C ILE A 5 -14.57 -43.93 -22.33
N LEU A 6 -13.36 -43.72 -22.86
CA LEU A 6 -12.33 -42.87 -22.24
C LEU A 6 -12.81 -41.41 -22.12
N VAL A 7 -12.60 -40.81 -20.95
CA VAL A 7 -12.19 -39.39 -20.86
C VAL A 7 -11.08 -39.26 -19.83
N LEU A 8 -9.88 -38.93 -20.31
CA LEU A 8 -8.70 -38.67 -19.49
C LEU A 8 -8.79 -37.23 -18.95
N VAL A 9 -9.33 -37.04 -17.75
CA VAL A 9 -9.42 -35.69 -17.14
C VAL A 9 -8.05 -35.27 -16.58
N VAL A 10 -7.23 -34.71 -17.45
CA VAL A 10 -6.02 -33.98 -17.07
C VAL A 10 -6.44 -32.68 -16.37
N VAL A 11 -6.58 -32.72 -15.04
CA VAL A 11 -6.81 -31.51 -14.25
C VAL A 11 -5.50 -30.70 -14.21
N ILE A 12 -5.44 -29.67 -15.06
CA ILE A 12 -4.32 -28.73 -15.12
C ILE A 12 -4.36 -27.84 -13.86
N PHE A 13 -3.81 -28.34 -12.75
CA PHE A 13 -3.46 -27.52 -11.58
C PHE A 13 -2.20 -26.69 -11.88
N SER A 14 -2.31 -25.78 -12.85
CA SER A 14 -1.23 -24.88 -13.25
C SER A 14 -1.78 -23.52 -13.66
N SER A 15 -2.22 -22.74 -12.67
CA SER A 15 -2.19 -21.26 -12.63
C SER A 15 -3.02 -20.70 -11.47
N CYS A 16 -2.41 -20.56 -10.29
CA CYS A 16 -2.72 -19.50 -9.31
C CYS A 16 -1.62 -19.37 -8.22
N LEU A 17 -0.35 -19.66 -8.56
CA LEU A 17 0.82 -19.20 -7.79
C LEU A 17 1.12 -17.74 -8.10
N SER A 18 0.11 -16.91 -7.87
CA SER A 18 0.16 -15.45 -7.81
C SER A 18 -0.73 -14.99 -6.66
N ALA A 19 -0.48 -15.59 -5.48
CA ALA A 19 -0.72 -14.94 -4.21
C ALA A 19 0.18 -13.69 -4.18
N ASN A 20 -0.32 -12.63 -4.81
CA ASN A 20 0.43 -11.40 -5.01
C ASN A 20 0.88 -10.90 -3.64
N ALA A 21 2.19 -10.71 -3.47
CA ALA A 21 2.72 -9.78 -2.48
C ALA A 21 2.41 -8.32 -2.90
N ALA A 22 1.14 -8.07 -3.17
CA ALA A 22 0.59 -6.75 -3.38
C ALA A 22 0.74 -6.01 -2.06
N GLY A 23 1.71 -5.09 -2.01
CA GLY A 23 2.00 -4.30 -0.81
C GLY A 23 0.72 -3.74 -0.21
N TYR A 24 0.58 -3.76 1.10
CA TYR A 24 -0.61 -3.25 1.77
C TYR A 24 -0.46 -1.76 2.08
N CYS A 25 -1.42 -0.89 1.73
CA CYS A 25 -1.16 0.57 1.69
C CYS A 25 -0.90 1.28 3.05
N PRO A 26 -1.86 1.60 3.95
CA PRO A 26 -3.25 1.15 4.08
C PRO A 26 -4.29 2.27 3.79
N SER A 27 -5.47 2.29 4.43
CA SER A 27 -6.39 3.45 4.43
C SER A 27 -5.97 4.56 5.42
N SER A 28 -6.48 5.78 5.22
CA SER A 28 -6.19 6.94 6.09
C SER A 28 -6.59 6.71 7.55
N GLN A 29 -7.75 6.08 7.79
CA GLN A 29 -8.22 5.75 9.13
C GLN A 29 -7.29 4.76 9.84
N GLU A 30 -6.72 3.79 9.12
CA GLU A 30 -5.76 2.85 9.68
C GLU A 30 -4.44 3.53 10.08
N VAL A 31 -3.93 4.47 9.27
CA VAL A 31 -2.77 5.30 9.63
C VAL A 31 -3.07 6.12 10.89
N HIS A 32 -4.25 6.74 10.96
CA HIS A 32 -4.68 7.49 12.14
C HIS A 32 -4.76 6.61 13.40
N ASN A 33 -5.44 5.47 13.32
CA ASN A 33 -5.56 4.52 14.43
C ASN A 33 -4.18 3.99 14.88
N LYS A 34 -3.25 3.78 13.94
CA LYS A 34 -1.87 3.38 14.24
C LYS A 34 -1.10 4.48 14.99
N SER A 35 -1.26 5.74 14.57
CA SER A 35 -0.68 6.90 15.25
C SER A 35 -1.22 7.07 16.69
N VAL A 36 -2.55 6.98 16.86
CA VAL A 36 -3.19 7.00 18.18
C VAL A 36 -2.69 5.84 19.05
N SER A 37 -2.53 4.64 18.49
CA SER A 37 -1.97 3.48 19.21
C SER A 37 -0.56 3.73 19.75
N TRP A 38 0.33 4.37 18.98
CA TRP A 38 1.66 4.74 19.47
C TRP A 38 1.60 5.78 20.59
N MET A 39 0.74 6.81 20.46
CA MET A 39 0.53 7.83 21.49
C MET A 39 -0.04 7.26 22.80
N THR A 40 -0.97 6.29 22.70
CA THR A 40 -1.46 5.55 23.88
C THR A 40 -0.34 4.71 24.50
N ARG A 41 0.46 4.01 23.68
CA ARG A 41 1.55 3.14 24.15
C ARG A 41 2.76 3.90 24.70
N SER A 42 2.98 5.17 24.33
CA SER A 42 4.05 6.00 24.90
C SER A 42 3.69 6.61 26.25
N THR A 43 2.39 6.68 26.59
CA THR A 43 1.93 7.23 27.86
C THR A 43 2.29 6.27 29.01
N GLY A 44 3.21 6.68 29.88
CA GLY A 44 3.69 5.86 31.00
C GLY A 44 4.74 4.79 30.62
N ALA A 45 5.26 4.84 29.39
CA ALA A 45 6.29 3.90 28.93
C ALA A 45 7.67 4.18 29.53
N SER A 46 8.46 3.13 29.73
CA SER A 46 9.90 3.25 30.05
C SER A 46 10.71 3.75 28.84
N LEU A 47 11.94 4.21 29.08
CA LEU A 47 12.82 4.70 28.01
C LEU A 47 13.08 3.62 26.94
N ASP A 48 13.25 2.35 27.33
CA ASP A 48 13.44 1.25 26.38
C ASP A 48 12.18 0.96 25.56
N GLN A 49 11.00 1.07 26.18
CA GLN A 49 9.72 0.94 25.47
C GLN A 49 9.51 2.10 24.48
N LEU A 50 9.87 3.32 24.84
CA LEU A 50 9.86 4.49 23.95
C LEU A 50 10.84 4.30 22.77
N ASN A 51 12.06 3.82 23.03
CA ASN A 51 13.04 3.51 21.99
C ASN A 51 12.55 2.41 21.02
N ALA A 52 11.83 1.40 21.52
CA ALA A 52 11.20 0.37 20.69
C ALA A 52 10.03 0.94 19.87
N LEU A 53 9.20 1.81 20.46
CA LEU A 53 8.10 2.49 19.78
C LEU A 53 8.58 3.38 18.63
N ILE A 54 9.66 4.16 18.85
CA ILE A 54 10.25 5.02 17.81
C ILE A 54 10.74 4.16 16.63
N LYS A 55 11.44 3.05 16.89
CA LYS A 55 11.87 2.12 15.83
C LYS A 55 10.70 1.49 15.07
N GLU A 56 9.60 1.16 15.76
CA GLU A 56 8.37 0.65 15.13
C GLU A 56 7.73 1.72 14.23
N GLN A 57 7.65 2.97 14.72
CA GLN A 57 7.15 4.12 13.98
C GLN A 57 8.02 4.38 12.75
N ASP A 58 9.33 4.57 12.89
CA ASP A 58 10.25 4.82 11.79
C ASP A 58 10.17 3.72 10.72
N SER A 59 10.13 2.45 11.14
CA SER A 59 9.96 1.33 10.22
C SER A 59 8.64 1.42 9.44
N TYR A 60 7.53 1.73 10.12
CA TYR A 60 6.24 1.91 9.47
C TYR A 60 6.26 3.10 8.48
N MET A 61 6.75 4.26 8.91
CA MET A 61 6.76 5.48 8.09
C MET A 61 7.63 5.32 6.84
N ASN A 62 8.83 4.74 6.97
CA ASN A 62 9.74 4.50 5.85
C ASN A 62 9.17 3.51 4.82
N ASN A 63 8.38 2.52 5.27
CA ASN A 63 7.76 1.53 4.39
C ASN A 63 6.39 1.94 3.81
N LEU A 64 5.73 2.96 4.38
CA LEU A 64 4.37 3.39 3.99
C LEU A 64 4.27 3.73 2.50
N LEU A 65 5.14 4.61 2.00
CA LEU A 65 5.12 4.99 0.58
C LEU A 65 5.48 3.81 -0.34
N PRO A 66 6.59 3.07 -0.16
CA PRO A 66 6.89 1.87 -0.95
C PRO A 66 5.76 0.85 -0.99
N ASN A 67 5.10 0.59 0.14
CA ASN A 67 4.00 -0.36 0.22
C ASN A 67 2.76 0.11 -0.56
N CYS A 68 2.36 1.38 -0.45
CA CYS A 68 1.29 1.93 -1.27
C CYS A 68 1.64 1.98 -2.78
N LEU A 69 2.90 2.27 -3.14
CA LEU A 69 3.33 2.21 -4.54
C LEU A 69 3.21 0.80 -5.10
N ASN A 70 3.60 -0.21 -4.33
CA ASN A 70 3.45 -1.61 -4.71
C ASN A 70 1.97 -2.03 -4.75
N TYR A 71 1.13 -1.56 -3.82
CA TYR A 71 -0.33 -1.75 -3.83
C TYR A 71 -0.94 -1.35 -5.17
N PHE A 72 -0.73 -0.09 -5.58
CA PHE A 72 -1.32 0.45 -6.81
C PHE A 72 -0.74 -0.20 -8.08
N LYS A 73 0.56 -0.55 -8.11
CA LYS A 73 1.15 -1.30 -9.25
C LYS A 73 0.56 -2.71 -9.44
N SER A 74 0.18 -3.38 -8.35
CA SER A 74 -0.18 -4.81 -8.35
C SER A 74 -1.67 -5.10 -8.18
N THR A 75 -2.49 -4.07 -7.91
CA THR A 75 -3.93 -4.21 -7.66
C THR A 75 -4.74 -3.51 -8.76
N PRO A 76 -5.22 -4.20 -9.81
CA PRO A 76 -5.93 -3.57 -10.93
C PRO A 76 -7.12 -2.69 -10.50
N ASN A 77 -7.85 -3.15 -9.48
CA ASN A 77 -8.99 -2.44 -8.88
C ASN A 77 -8.67 -1.85 -7.50
N ALA A 78 -7.48 -1.25 -7.33
CA ALA A 78 -7.05 -0.59 -6.09
C ALA A 78 -8.12 0.39 -5.55
N ASN A 79 -8.35 0.41 -4.23
CA ASN A 79 -9.29 1.38 -3.64
C ASN A 79 -8.74 2.81 -3.82
N CYS A 80 -9.54 3.69 -4.46
CA CYS A 80 -9.18 5.07 -4.76
C CYS A 80 -8.88 5.91 -3.51
N ASP A 81 -9.54 5.64 -2.38
CA ASP A 81 -9.38 6.42 -1.15
C ASP A 81 -7.98 6.26 -0.55
N ARG A 82 -7.28 5.17 -0.88
CA ARG A 82 -5.89 4.91 -0.49
C ARG A 82 -4.90 5.84 -1.20
N LEU A 83 -5.32 6.61 -2.20
CA LEU A 83 -4.51 7.70 -2.77
C LEU A 83 -4.32 8.84 -1.75
N SER A 84 -5.22 9.02 -0.78
CA SER A 84 -5.01 9.97 0.33
C SER A 84 -3.82 9.57 1.21
N THR A 85 -3.65 8.26 1.48
CA THR A 85 -2.48 7.71 2.17
C THR A 85 -1.19 7.97 1.39
N VAL A 86 -1.23 7.85 0.06
CA VAL A 86 -0.09 8.17 -0.83
C VAL A 86 0.29 9.65 -0.72
N SER A 87 -0.69 10.58 -0.77
CA SER A 87 -0.46 12.01 -0.57
C SER A 87 0.17 12.31 0.79
N ALA A 88 -0.32 11.67 1.86
CA ALA A 88 0.24 11.83 3.20
C ALA A 88 1.70 11.32 3.27
N ALA A 89 1.96 10.11 2.76
CA ALA A 89 3.30 9.52 2.74
C ALA A 89 4.30 10.34 1.91
N TYR A 90 3.85 11.00 0.84
CA TYR A 90 4.64 11.96 0.08
C TYR A 90 5.05 13.19 0.91
N MET A 91 4.12 13.80 1.65
CA MET A 91 4.44 14.95 2.51
C MET A 91 5.49 14.63 3.59
N MET A 92 5.54 13.37 4.03
CA MET A 92 6.50 12.88 5.02
C MET A 92 7.81 12.38 4.39
N THR A 93 7.92 12.38 3.06
CA THR A 93 9.15 12.03 2.34
C THR A 93 10.17 13.19 2.46
N PRO A 94 11.45 12.90 2.80
CA PRO A 94 12.52 13.91 2.82
C PRO A 94 12.61 14.73 1.53
N LYS A 95 12.82 16.05 1.66
CA LYS A 95 12.73 17.00 0.53
C LYS A 95 13.69 16.67 -0.63
N ASP A 96 14.87 16.15 -0.33
CA ASP A 96 15.86 15.66 -1.30
C ASP A 96 15.34 14.49 -2.15
N LYS A 97 14.36 13.72 -1.64
CA LYS A 97 13.77 12.54 -2.30
C LYS A 97 12.41 12.81 -2.94
N GLN A 98 11.78 13.96 -2.66
CA GLN A 98 10.42 14.27 -3.14
C GLN A 98 10.31 14.25 -4.68
N ASN A 99 11.30 14.75 -5.42
CA ASN A 99 11.28 14.71 -6.89
C ASN A 99 11.18 13.27 -7.44
N LEU A 100 11.94 12.33 -6.89
CA LEU A 100 11.89 10.92 -7.29
C LEU A 100 10.58 10.26 -6.83
N ALA A 101 10.15 10.53 -5.59
CA ALA A 101 8.90 10.02 -5.04
C ALA A 101 7.68 10.46 -5.89
N LYS A 102 7.62 11.72 -6.32
CA LYS A 102 6.59 12.27 -7.21
C LYS A 102 6.49 11.49 -8.52
N LEU A 103 7.63 11.22 -9.17
CA LEU A 103 7.68 10.41 -10.40
C LEU A 103 7.20 8.97 -10.16
N GLN A 104 7.66 8.33 -9.08
CA GLN A 104 7.24 6.98 -8.71
C GLN A 104 5.73 6.90 -8.41
N ILE A 105 5.17 7.89 -7.71
CA ILE A 105 3.74 7.99 -7.39
C ILE A 105 2.92 8.14 -8.67
N LEU A 106 3.25 9.11 -9.53
CA LEU A 106 2.52 9.33 -10.77
C LEU A 106 2.57 8.08 -11.67
N THR A 107 3.71 7.38 -11.73
CA THR A 107 3.86 6.13 -12.48
C THR A 107 3.01 4.99 -11.91
N ALA A 108 3.05 4.78 -10.59
CA ALA A 108 2.33 3.70 -9.92
C ALA A 108 0.81 3.89 -9.94
N THR A 109 0.34 5.14 -9.94
CA THR A 109 -1.09 5.48 -9.83
C THR A 109 -1.76 5.81 -11.17
N ALA A 110 -0.98 6.08 -12.24
CA ALA A 110 -1.50 6.40 -13.57
C ALA A 110 -2.55 5.41 -14.12
N PRO A 111 -2.43 4.06 -13.96
CA PRO A 111 -3.45 3.11 -14.42
C PRO A 111 -4.84 3.33 -13.81
N HIS A 112 -4.91 3.96 -12.63
CA HIS A 112 -6.16 4.20 -11.91
C HIS A 112 -6.77 5.59 -12.16
N LYS A 113 -6.07 6.47 -12.90
CA LYS A 113 -6.45 7.88 -13.11
C LYS A 113 -7.90 8.06 -13.58
N ALA A 114 -8.36 7.22 -14.51
CA ALA A 114 -9.71 7.32 -15.08
C ALA A 114 -10.81 6.95 -14.06
N ARG A 115 -10.60 5.90 -13.25
CA ARG A 115 -11.56 5.44 -12.24
C ARG A 115 -11.53 6.29 -10.97
N CYS A 116 -10.34 6.73 -10.55
CA CYS A 116 -10.10 7.48 -9.33
C CYS A 116 -9.94 8.99 -9.60
N GLN A 117 -10.69 9.55 -10.56
CA GLN A 117 -10.43 10.89 -11.11
C GLN A 117 -10.28 11.98 -10.04
N TYR A 118 -11.22 12.06 -9.08
CA TYR A 118 -11.20 13.08 -8.04
C TYR A 118 -10.03 12.91 -7.07
N GLN A 119 -9.80 11.69 -6.57
CA GLN A 119 -8.67 11.37 -5.69
C GLN A 119 -7.31 11.57 -6.41
N PHE A 120 -7.22 11.30 -7.71
CA PHE A 120 -6.03 11.52 -8.52
C PHE A 120 -5.77 13.02 -8.75
N GLN A 121 -6.81 13.83 -8.99
CA GLN A 121 -6.67 15.29 -9.05
C GLN A 121 -6.20 15.87 -7.71
N ALA A 122 -6.77 15.43 -6.59
CA ALA A 122 -6.33 15.82 -5.25
C ALA A 122 -4.87 15.43 -4.99
N LEU A 123 -4.47 14.20 -5.35
CA LEU A 123 -3.08 13.75 -5.30
C LEU A 123 -2.16 14.65 -6.13
N GLN A 124 -2.53 14.99 -7.37
CA GLN A 124 -1.73 15.88 -8.22
C GLN A 124 -1.56 17.29 -7.65
N LEU A 125 -2.50 17.79 -6.83
CA LEU A 125 -2.35 19.05 -6.11
C LEU A 125 -1.36 18.92 -4.94
N MET A 126 -1.40 17.82 -4.19
CA MET A 126 -0.48 17.55 -3.06
C MET A 126 0.95 17.22 -3.51
N LEU A 127 1.12 16.75 -4.74
CA LEU A 127 2.42 16.47 -5.35
C LEU A 127 3.11 17.70 -5.96
N LYS A 128 2.55 18.92 -5.86
CA LYS A 128 3.10 20.10 -6.54
C LYS A 128 4.47 20.50 -6.00
#